data_AF-A0A379ZYA7-F1
#
_entry.id   AF-A0A379ZYA7-F1
#
_cell.length_a   1.000
_cell.length_b   1.000
_cell.length_c   1.000
_cell.angle_alpha   90.00
_cell.angle_beta   90.00
_cell.angle_gamma   90.00
#
_symmetry.space_group_name_H-M   'P 1'
#
loop_
_entity.id
_entity.type
_entity.pdbx_description
1 polymer ?
#
loop_
_entity_poly.entity_id
_entity_poly.type
_entity_poly.pdbx_seq_one_letter_code
_entity_poly.pdbx_strand_id
1 'polypeptide(L)'
;MKQLTQAERIAGALYGQMLGDALGMPSELWPRERVKRHFGWIDGFLDGPEENSAACYFKAGQYTDDTAMALALADALREAEGEVVPALIARNVIRWVDSFDAFNKNILGPSSKLALSEQKAGTPIAELENNGITNGAAMRISPLGCVLPSAPLEDFCQQVWLASSPTHKSDNRRRRCRRDRLGGFACGGGRGLGLDSPGAAGRGGVCPAPSGDDVQPLAGGAHRVGVSGGG
;
A
#
# COMPACT_ATOMS: atom_id res chain seq x y z
N MET A 1 -20.91 -20.16 15.73
CA MET A 1 -19.71 -19.52 15.14
C MET A 1 -18.85 -18.99 16.28
N LYS A 2 -17.53 -19.22 16.27
CA LYS A 2 -16.61 -18.69 17.29
C LYS A 2 -16.64 -17.16 17.23
N GLN A 3 -16.79 -16.48 18.37
CA GLN A 3 -16.64 -15.03 18.43
C GLN A 3 -15.14 -14.67 18.36
N LEU A 4 -14.79 -13.77 17.45
CA LEU A 4 -13.42 -13.28 17.30
C LEU A 4 -13.19 -12.07 18.21
N THR A 5 -12.09 -12.10 18.95
CA THR A 5 -11.55 -10.98 19.72
C THR A 5 -11.13 -9.83 18.81
N GLN A 6 -10.95 -8.63 19.37
CA GLN A 6 -10.43 -7.48 18.62
C GLN A 6 -9.01 -7.74 18.07
N ALA A 7 -8.14 -8.36 18.87
CA ALA A 7 -6.80 -8.74 18.43
C ALA A 7 -6.82 -9.73 17.27
N GLU A 8 -7.68 -10.76 17.29
CA GLU A 8 -7.85 -11.69 16.17
C GLU A 8 -8.35 -10.99 14.90
N ARG A 9 -9.23 -9.98 15.02
CA ARG A 9 -9.73 -9.20 13.88
C ARG A 9 -8.64 -8.31 13.27
N ILE A 10 -7.86 -7.63 14.11
CA ILE A 10 -6.73 -6.80 13.66
C ILE A 10 -5.67 -7.67 12.98
N ALA A 11 -5.29 -8.78 13.63
CA ALA A 11 -4.35 -9.74 13.04
C ALA A 11 -4.87 -10.27 11.70
N GLY A 12 -6.15 -10.64 11.61
CA GLY A 12 -6.79 -11.07 10.37
C GLY A 12 -6.77 -10.01 9.27
N ALA A 13 -6.94 -8.73 9.60
CA ALA A 13 -6.89 -7.64 8.62
C ALA A 13 -5.46 -7.43 8.08
N LEU A 14 -4.46 -7.40 8.96
CA LEU A 14 -3.06 -7.18 8.57
C LEU A 14 -2.48 -8.39 7.83
N TYR A 15 -2.69 -9.61 8.34
CA TYR A 15 -2.26 -10.82 7.64
C TYR A 15 -3.06 -11.03 6.36
N GLY A 16 -4.35 -10.73 6.34
CA GLY A 16 -5.17 -10.83 5.13
C GLY A 16 -4.64 -9.95 4.00
N GLN A 17 -4.22 -8.71 4.31
CA GLN A 17 -3.57 -7.84 3.34
C GLN A 17 -2.25 -8.44 2.85
N MET A 18 -1.35 -8.84 3.76
CA MET A 18 -0.05 -9.41 3.40
C MET A 18 -0.17 -10.67 2.55
N LEU A 19 -1.09 -11.57 2.89
CA LEU A 19 -1.33 -12.80 2.14
C LEU A 19 -1.93 -12.50 0.76
N GLY A 20 -2.85 -11.53 0.68
CA GLY A 20 -3.45 -11.10 -0.59
C GLY A 20 -2.44 -10.46 -1.54
N ASP A 21 -1.58 -9.60 -1.01
CA ASP A 21 -0.43 -9.00 -1.70
C ASP A 21 0.50 -10.10 -2.27
N ALA A 22 1.03 -10.97 -1.39
CA ALA A 22 1.94 -12.04 -1.80
C ALA A 22 1.33 -13.06 -2.79
N LEU A 23 0.02 -13.33 -2.70
CA LEU A 23 -0.69 -14.17 -3.68
C LEU A 23 -0.91 -13.47 -5.02
N GLY A 24 -1.15 -12.15 -5.02
CA GLY A 24 -1.41 -11.37 -6.22
C GLY A 24 -0.15 -11.02 -7.01
N MET A 25 0.97 -10.82 -6.31
CA MET A 25 2.27 -10.37 -6.81
C MET A 25 2.70 -11.04 -8.13
N PRO A 26 2.67 -12.38 -8.30
CA PRO A 26 3.19 -13.02 -9.52
C PRO A 26 2.49 -12.56 -10.81
N SER A 27 1.22 -12.16 -10.69
CA SER A 27 0.34 -11.79 -11.80
C SER A 27 0.19 -10.28 -12.00
N GLU A 28 0.92 -9.47 -11.22
CA GLU A 28 0.74 -8.02 -11.20
C GLU A 28 0.89 -7.41 -12.60
N LEU A 29 0.01 -6.44 -12.91
CA LEU A 29 -0.09 -5.73 -14.19
C LEU A 29 -0.34 -6.60 -15.43
N TRP A 30 -0.52 -7.91 -15.29
CA TRP A 30 -0.86 -8.77 -16.42
C TRP A 30 -2.36 -8.81 -16.68
N PRO A 31 -2.78 -8.85 -17.97
CA PRO A 31 -4.18 -9.06 -18.29
C PRO A 31 -4.61 -10.48 -17.89
N ARG A 32 -5.85 -10.64 -17.45
CA ARG A 32 -6.43 -11.92 -17.00
C ARG A 32 -6.18 -13.08 -17.96
N GLU A 33 -6.23 -12.81 -19.26
CA GLU A 33 -5.98 -13.83 -20.30
C GLU A 33 -4.53 -14.36 -20.26
N ARG A 34 -3.55 -13.48 -20.04
CA ARG A 34 -2.15 -13.89 -19.87
C ARG A 34 -1.96 -14.69 -18.59
N VAL A 35 -2.56 -14.22 -17.49
CA VAL A 35 -2.51 -14.92 -16.19
C VAL A 35 -3.04 -16.34 -16.33
N LYS A 36 -4.18 -16.53 -17.00
CA LYS A 36 -4.76 -17.86 -17.25
C LYS A 36 -3.89 -18.74 -18.14
N ARG A 37 -3.26 -18.18 -19.19
CA ARG A 37 -2.38 -18.96 -20.07
C ARG A 37 -1.08 -19.38 -19.39
N HIS A 38 -0.52 -18.51 -18.55
CA HIS A 38 0.77 -18.73 -17.90
C HIS A 38 0.62 -19.59 -16.63
N PHE A 39 -0.31 -19.24 -15.74
CA PHE A 39 -0.49 -19.91 -14.45
C PHE A 39 -1.66 -20.89 -14.41
N GLY A 40 -2.66 -20.74 -15.29
CA GLY A 40 -3.95 -21.41 -15.14
C GLY A 40 -4.74 -20.83 -13.97
N TRP A 41 -4.44 -21.32 -12.77
CA TRP A 41 -5.02 -20.90 -11.50
C TRP A 41 -3.91 -20.71 -10.46
N ILE A 42 -3.97 -19.61 -9.70
CA ILE A 42 -3.04 -19.35 -8.59
C ILE A 42 -3.74 -19.78 -7.30
N ASP A 43 -3.30 -20.88 -6.71
CA ASP A 43 -3.79 -21.44 -5.43
C ASP A 43 -2.72 -21.49 -4.33
N GLY A 44 -1.53 -20.97 -4.60
CA GLY A 44 -0.43 -20.89 -3.65
C GLY A 44 0.50 -19.72 -3.95
N PHE A 45 1.50 -19.55 -3.09
CA PHE A 45 2.54 -18.56 -3.30
C PHE A 45 3.50 -19.01 -4.40
N LEU A 46 3.71 -18.15 -5.39
CA LEU A 46 4.59 -18.41 -6.52
C LEU A 46 5.68 -17.34 -6.59
N ASP A 47 6.81 -17.68 -7.19
CA ASP A 47 7.80 -16.70 -7.58
C ASP A 47 7.23 -15.73 -8.63
N GLY A 48 7.72 -14.50 -8.62
CA GLY A 48 7.46 -13.59 -9.73
C GLY A 48 8.12 -14.09 -11.02
N PRO A 49 7.38 -14.21 -12.14
CA PRO A 49 7.97 -14.62 -13.41
C PRO A 49 9.06 -13.66 -13.87
N GLU A 50 10.15 -14.18 -14.43
CA GLU A 50 11.25 -13.34 -14.98
C GLU A 50 10.77 -12.38 -16.08
N GLU A 51 9.71 -12.77 -16.81
CA GLU A 51 9.04 -11.98 -17.85
C GLU A 51 8.03 -10.95 -17.30
N ASN A 52 7.81 -10.91 -15.99
CA ASN A 52 6.98 -9.91 -15.33
C ASN A 52 7.87 -8.86 -14.66
N SER A 53 8.06 -7.71 -15.31
CA SER A 53 8.92 -6.64 -14.78
C SER A 53 8.48 -6.06 -13.43
N ALA A 54 7.21 -6.23 -13.04
CA ALA A 54 6.72 -5.78 -11.74
C ALA A 54 7.02 -6.79 -10.62
N ALA A 55 6.98 -8.08 -10.95
CA ALA A 55 7.01 -9.18 -9.99
C ALA A 55 8.37 -9.89 -9.91
N CYS A 56 9.21 -9.81 -10.93
CA CYS A 56 10.43 -10.62 -11.12
C CYS A 56 11.46 -10.54 -9.98
N TYR A 57 11.38 -9.53 -9.11
CA TYR A 57 12.28 -9.36 -7.97
C TYR A 57 11.82 -10.10 -6.71
N PHE A 58 10.63 -10.69 -6.73
CA PHE A 58 10.01 -11.29 -5.56
C PHE A 58 9.94 -12.82 -5.66
N LYS A 59 10.11 -13.46 -4.51
CA LYS A 59 9.98 -14.90 -4.31
C LYS A 59 8.65 -15.27 -3.68
N ALA A 60 8.27 -16.53 -3.81
CA ALA A 60 7.05 -17.07 -3.22
C ALA A 60 6.91 -16.66 -1.74
N GLY A 61 5.82 -15.95 -1.44
CA GLY A 61 5.46 -15.52 -0.09
C GLY A 61 6.09 -14.19 0.35
N GLN A 62 6.89 -13.55 -0.49
CA GLN A 62 7.31 -12.17 -0.30
C GLN A 62 6.18 -11.21 -0.67
N TYR A 63 6.14 -10.07 0.02
CA TYR A 63 5.12 -9.03 -0.16
C TYR A 63 5.71 -7.83 -0.90
N THR A 64 4.88 -7.04 -1.59
CA THR A 64 5.30 -5.89 -2.39
C THR A 64 5.23 -4.57 -1.60
N ASP A 65 5.21 -3.44 -2.31
CA ASP A 65 5.04 -2.12 -1.74
C ASP A 65 3.70 -1.95 -1.00
N ASP A 66 2.64 -2.66 -1.37
CA ASP A 66 1.34 -2.62 -0.69
C ASP A 66 1.49 -2.90 0.82
N THR A 67 2.07 -4.05 1.17
CA THR A 67 2.30 -4.43 2.57
C THR A 67 3.42 -3.63 3.20
N ALA A 68 4.50 -3.35 2.46
CA ALA A 68 5.63 -2.62 3.03
C ALA A 68 5.24 -1.18 3.44
N MET A 69 4.45 -0.50 2.61
CA MET A 69 3.93 0.83 2.92
C MET A 69 2.89 0.79 4.05
N ALA A 70 2.14 -0.31 4.20
CA ALA A 70 1.25 -0.51 5.35
C ALA A 70 2.06 -0.70 6.64
N LEU A 71 3.12 -1.50 6.63
CA LEU A 71 4.00 -1.66 7.80
C LEU A 71 4.68 -0.34 8.18
N ALA A 72 5.14 0.44 7.19
CA ALA A 72 5.68 1.78 7.43
C ALA A 72 4.65 2.73 8.06
N LEU A 73 3.37 2.64 7.67
CA LEU A 73 2.28 3.37 8.31
C LEU A 73 2.04 2.88 9.74
N ALA A 74 2.04 1.57 9.98
CA ALA A 74 1.88 0.99 11.31
C ALA A 74 2.99 1.44 12.27
N ASP A 75 4.24 1.48 11.80
CA ASP A 75 5.38 1.99 12.57
C ASP A 75 5.25 3.49 12.87
N ALA A 76 4.78 4.29 11.91
CA ALA A 76 4.51 5.71 12.13
C ALA A 76 3.42 5.94 13.19
N LEU A 77 2.32 5.17 13.13
CA LEU A 77 1.24 5.23 14.11
C LEU A 77 1.73 4.81 15.50
N ARG A 78 2.54 3.75 15.59
CA ARG A 78 3.12 3.28 16.85
C ARG A 78 4.05 4.33 17.47
N GLU A 79 4.89 4.97 16.67
CA GLU A 79 5.77 6.04 17.13
C GLU A 79 5.01 7.29 17.57
N ALA A 80 3.88 7.57 16.94
CA ALA A 80 3.00 8.67 17.26
C ALA A 80 1.94 8.35 18.32
N GLU A 81 2.05 7.21 19.02
CA GLU A 81 1.10 6.76 20.04
C GLU A 81 -0.36 6.70 19.55
N GLY A 82 -0.55 6.36 18.27
CA GLY A 82 -1.86 6.25 17.61
C GLY A 82 -2.27 7.47 16.78
N GLU A 83 -1.54 8.59 16.88
CA GLU A 83 -1.84 9.82 16.15
C GLU A 83 -1.38 9.74 14.68
N VAL A 84 -2.16 10.35 13.78
CA VAL A 84 -1.80 10.40 12.35
C VAL A 84 -0.94 11.62 12.07
N VAL A 85 0.37 11.40 11.99
CA VAL A 85 1.34 12.46 11.69
C VAL A 85 1.91 12.26 10.28
N PRO A 86 1.50 13.07 9.27
CA PRO A 86 1.94 12.90 7.88
C PRO A 86 3.46 12.86 7.70
N ALA A 87 4.20 13.67 8.47
CA ALA A 87 5.66 13.71 8.42
C ALA A 87 6.31 12.41 8.91
N LEU A 88 5.77 11.77 9.94
CA LEU A 88 6.26 10.48 10.42
C LEU A 88 5.95 9.36 9.43
N ILE A 89 4.78 9.42 8.78
CA ILE A 89 4.40 8.48 7.72
C ILE A 89 5.37 8.61 6.53
N ALA A 90 5.58 9.83 6.04
CA ALA A 90 6.53 10.12 4.97
C ALA A 90 7.92 9.57 5.28
N ARG A 91 8.45 9.88 6.47
CA ARG A 91 9.78 9.47 6.92
C ARG A 91 9.91 7.94 6.99
N ASN A 92 8.91 7.23 7.53
CA ASN A 92 8.95 5.77 7.62
C ASN A 92 8.84 5.11 6.22
N VAL A 93 8.02 5.67 5.33
CA VAL A 93 7.93 5.19 3.94
C VAL A 93 9.27 5.41 3.21
N ILE A 94 9.87 6.59 3.31
CA ILE A 94 11.19 6.89 2.71
C ILE A 94 12.26 5.93 3.25
N ARG A 95 12.26 5.67 4.57
CA ARG A 95 13.20 4.72 5.18
C ARG A 95 13.08 3.32 4.55
N TRP A 96 11.86 2.81 4.36
CA TRP A 96 11.66 1.52 3.69
C TRP A 96 12.15 1.56 2.24
N VAL A 97 11.75 2.59 1.49
CA VAL A 97 12.12 2.76 0.08
C VAL A 97 13.63 2.77 -0.12
N ASP A 98 14.36 3.45 0.75
CA ASP A 98 15.82 3.49 0.73
C ASP A 98 16.44 2.14 1.10
N SER A 99 15.86 1.41 2.06
CA SER A 99 16.36 0.09 2.47
C SER A 99 16.20 -1.01 1.43
N PHE A 100 15.16 -0.95 0.59
CA PHE A 100 14.86 -1.96 -0.43
C PHE A 100 15.33 -1.55 -1.84
N ASP A 101 15.91 -0.36 -1.96
CA ASP A 101 16.24 0.30 -3.23
C ASP A 101 15.04 0.36 -4.21
N ALA A 102 13.85 0.61 -3.66
CA ALA A 102 12.58 0.54 -4.40
C ALA A 102 12.49 1.58 -5.53
N PHE A 103 13.26 2.67 -5.46
CA PHE A 103 13.36 3.69 -6.51
C PHE A 103 14.01 3.14 -7.79
N ASN A 104 15.12 2.40 -7.66
CA ASN A 104 15.87 1.88 -8.81
C ASN A 104 15.22 0.63 -9.39
N LYS A 105 14.61 -0.20 -8.54
CA LYS A 105 13.88 -1.40 -8.95
C LYS A 105 12.50 -1.13 -9.58
N ASN A 106 12.09 0.15 -9.66
CA ASN A 106 10.78 0.58 -10.20
C ASN A 106 9.58 -0.12 -9.55
N ILE A 107 9.68 -0.46 -8.27
CA ILE A 107 8.60 -1.08 -7.50
C ILE A 107 7.50 -0.06 -7.20
N LEU A 108 7.88 1.18 -6.93
CA LEU A 108 6.92 2.24 -6.63
C LEU A 108 6.15 2.70 -7.87
N GLY A 109 4.83 2.79 -7.73
CA GLY A 109 3.99 3.49 -8.70
C GLY A 109 4.42 4.95 -8.94
N PRO A 110 4.13 5.52 -10.12
CA PRO A 110 4.67 6.81 -10.57
C PRO A 110 4.30 7.98 -9.64
N SER A 111 3.09 8.00 -9.08
CA SER A 111 2.64 9.05 -8.15
C SER A 111 3.40 9.00 -6.83
N SER A 112 3.58 7.81 -6.25
CA SER A 112 4.35 7.62 -5.02
C SER A 112 5.82 7.99 -5.24
N LYS A 113 6.41 7.57 -6.36
CA LYS A 113 7.81 7.86 -6.70
C LYS A 113 8.05 9.37 -6.78
N LEU A 114 7.18 10.11 -7.47
CA LEU A 114 7.30 11.57 -7.60
C LEU A 114 7.20 12.27 -6.24
N ALA A 115 6.12 11.99 -5.49
CA ALA A 115 5.89 12.63 -4.20
C ALA A 115 7.02 12.37 -3.19
N LEU A 116 7.52 11.13 -3.12
CA LEU A 116 8.62 10.78 -2.22
C LEU A 116 9.95 11.43 -2.65
N SER A 117 10.18 11.61 -3.95
CA SER A 117 11.36 12.31 -4.47
C SER A 117 11.37 13.79 -4.07
N GLU A 118 10.24 14.48 -4.21
CA GLU A 118 10.09 15.88 -3.79
C GLU A 118 10.28 16.04 -2.28
N GLN A 119 9.72 15.13 -1.48
CA GLN A 119 9.94 15.14 -0.03
C GLN A 119 11.40 14.92 0.35
N LYS A 120 12.12 14.03 -0.35
CA LYS A 120 13.58 13.85 -0.17
C LYS A 120 14.37 15.10 -0.56
N ALA A 121 13.88 15.89 -1.52
CA ALA A 121 14.46 17.18 -1.89
C ALA A 121 14.14 18.32 -0.91
N GLY A 122 13.34 18.05 0.13
CA GLY A 122 12.99 19.02 1.18
C GLY A 122 11.67 19.76 0.95
N THR A 123 10.90 19.41 -0.08
CA THR A 123 9.58 20.02 -0.32
C THR A 123 8.62 19.65 0.81
N PRO A 124 8.01 20.63 1.50
CA PRO A 124 7.02 20.35 2.54
C PRO A 124 5.82 19.57 2.00
N ILE A 125 5.29 18.63 2.81
CA ILE A 125 4.12 17.82 2.42
C ILE A 125 2.95 18.70 1.99
N ALA A 126 2.75 19.87 2.61
CA ALA A 126 1.68 20.80 2.27
C ALA A 126 1.77 21.34 0.83
N GLU A 127 2.97 21.42 0.25
CA GLU A 127 3.27 22.03 -1.05
C GLU A 127 3.30 21.03 -2.20
N LEU A 128 3.34 19.72 -1.92
CA LEU A 128 3.33 18.68 -2.96
C LEU A 128 2.11 18.81 -3.89
N GLU A 129 2.33 18.83 -5.20
CA GLU A 129 1.26 18.79 -6.21
C GLU A 129 0.89 17.34 -6.56
N ASN A 130 0.78 16.47 -5.55
CA ASN A 130 0.62 15.03 -5.70
C ASN A 130 -0.84 14.59 -5.79
N ASN A 131 -1.55 15.04 -6.84
CA ASN A 131 -2.94 14.65 -7.15
C ASN A 131 -3.04 13.18 -7.65
N GLY A 132 -2.47 12.24 -6.90
CA GLY A 132 -2.40 10.84 -7.28
C GLY A 132 -3.78 10.25 -7.52
N ILE A 133 -3.99 9.71 -8.72
CA ILE A 133 -5.21 9.01 -9.16
C ILE A 133 -5.12 7.49 -9.01
N THR A 134 -3.99 7.01 -8.49
CA THR A 134 -3.73 5.58 -8.28
C THR A 134 -4.14 5.11 -6.88
N ASN A 135 -4.18 3.79 -6.67
CA ASN A 135 -4.59 3.16 -5.40
C ASN A 135 -3.51 3.19 -4.30
N GLY A 136 -2.35 3.83 -4.52
CA GLY A 136 -1.20 3.80 -3.61
C GLY A 136 -1.46 4.27 -2.18
N ALA A 137 -2.43 5.17 -1.98
CA ALA A 137 -2.88 5.52 -0.63
C ALA A 137 -3.87 4.53 -0.02
N ALA A 138 -4.72 3.92 -0.84
CA ALA A 138 -5.74 2.98 -0.39
C ALA A 138 -5.14 1.62 0.01
N MET A 139 -4.16 1.12 -0.75
CA MET A 139 -3.55 -0.20 -0.53
C MET A 139 -2.86 -0.34 0.84
N ARG A 140 -2.45 0.78 1.45
CA ARG A 140 -1.69 0.81 2.71
C ARG A 140 -2.51 1.16 3.95
N ILE A 141 -3.83 1.34 3.83
CA ILE A 141 -4.65 1.98 4.88
C ILE A 141 -5.10 1.03 6.00
N SER A 142 -4.90 -0.28 5.85
CA SER A 142 -5.40 -1.27 6.82
C SER A 142 -4.95 -1.06 8.28
N PRO A 143 -3.71 -0.61 8.60
CA PRO A 143 -3.34 -0.33 9.99
C PRO A 143 -4.15 0.80 10.58
N LEU A 144 -4.46 1.82 9.78
CA LEU A 144 -5.26 2.97 10.22
C LEU A 144 -6.69 2.54 10.59
N GLY A 145 -7.31 1.69 9.76
CA GLY A 145 -8.63 1.12 10.03
C GLY A 145 -8.69 0.19 11.24
N CYS A 146 -7.53 -0.31 11.71
CA CYS A 146 -7.44 -1.14 12.91
C CYS A 146 -7.37 -0.31 14.20
N VAL A 147 -6.80 0.89 14.14
CA VAL A 147 -6.54 1.72 15.33
C VAL A 147 -7.55 2.84 15.52
N LEU A 148 -8.12 3.39 14.44
CA LEU A 148 -9.01 4.53 14.52
C LEU A 148 -10.48 4.13 14.69
N PRO A 149 -11.26 4.88 15.49
CA PRO A 149 -12.71 4.74 15.49
C PRO A 149 -13.28 5.19 14.13
N SER A 150 -14.28 4.47 13.63
CA SER A 150 -14.97 4.81 12.38
C SER A 150 -16.00 5.94 12.52
N ALA A 151 -16.20 6.44 13.74
CA ALA A 151 -17.15 7.50 14.05
C ALA A 151 -16.51 8.55 14.99
N PRO A 152 -16.79 9.86 14.77
CA PRO A 152 -17.60 10.40 13.68
C PRO A 152 -16.89 10.29 12.32
N LEU A 153 -17.69 10.10 11.26
CA LEU A 153 -17.16 9.82 9.90
C LEU A 153 -16.27 10.95 9.37
N GLU A 154 -16.59 12.20 9.71
CA GLU A 154 -15.82 13.37 9.29
C GLU A 154 -14.38 13.32 9.81
N ASP A 155 -14.21 13.01 11.10
CA ASP A 155 -12.89 12.85 11.72
C ASP A 155 -12.15 11.66 11.09
N PHE A 156 -12.81 10.52 10.91
CA PHE A 156 -12.20 9.36 10.25
C PHE A 156 -11.70 9.70 8.83
N CYS A 157 -12.51 10.39 8.03
CA CYS A 157 -12.12 10.85 6.69
C CYS A 157 -10.95 11.83 6.73
N GLN A 158 -10.91 12.73 7.71
CA GLN A 158 -9.79 13.65 7.89
C GLN A 158 -8.49 12.90 8.21
N GLN A 159 -8.54 11.92 9.10
CA GLN A 159 -7.40 11.10 9.47
C GLN A 159 -6.90 10.26 8.28
N VAL A 160 -7.80 9.65 7.49
CA VAL A 160 -7.46 8.96 6.24
C VAL A 160 -6.79 9.92 5.24
N TRP A 161 -7.29 11.15 5.12
CA TRP A 161 -6.69 12.16 4.27
C TRP A 161 -5.28 12.54 4.73
N LEU A 162 -5.07 12.76 6.03
CA LEU A 162 -3.75 13.03 6.60
C LEU A 162 -2.77 11.88 6.29
N ALA A 163 -3.19 10.63 6.48
CA ALA A 163 -2.37 9.46 6.17
C ALA A 163 -2.05 9.29 4.67
N SER A 164 -2.94 9.79 3.80
CA SER A 164 -2.78 9.73 2.33
C SER A 164 -1.89 10.86 1.79
N SER A 165 -1.95 12.05 2.41
CA SER A 165 -1.33 13.29 1.95
C SER A 165 0.17 13.24 1.60
N PRO A 166 1.03 12.38 2.22
CA PRO A 166 2.43 12.26 1.82
C PRO A 166 2.64 11.74 0.39
N THR A 167 1.66 11.04 -0.20
CA THR A 167 1.83 10.44 -1.54
C THR A 167 0.68 10.75 -2.48
N HIS A 168 -0.53 10.89 -1.95
CA HIS A 168 -1.75 11.13 -2.72
C HIS A 168 -2.61 12.17 -2.01
N LYS A 169 -2.63 13.40 -2.54
CA LYS A 169 -3.66 14.40 -2.23
C LYS A 169 -4.76 14.29 -3.28
N SER A 170 -5.73 13.42 -3.06
CA SER A 170 -6.99 13.53 -3.81
C SER A 170 -7.74 14.79 -3.34
N ASP A 171 -8.53 15.41 -4.22
CA ASP A 171 -9.25 16.70 -4.06
C ASP A 171 -10.37 16.70 -2.99
N ASN A 172 -10.22 15.90 -1.93
CA ASN A 172 -11.14 15.84 -0.79
C ASN A 172 -11.11 17.12 0.06
N ARG A 173 -10.15 18.03 -0.13
CA ARG A 173 -10.13 19.32 0.56
C ARG A 173 -11.27 20.26 0.12
N ARG A 174 -11.88 20.04 -1.06
CA ARG A 174 -13.03 20.85 -1.56
C ARG A 174 -14.38 20.15 -1.50
N ARG A 175 -14.42 18.82 -1.39
CA ARG A 175 -15.67 18.08 -1.21
C ARG A 175 -15.94 17.86 0.26
N ARG A 176 -16.48 18.92 0.91
CA ARG A 176 -17.33 18.77 2.11
C ARG A 176 -18.19 17.53 1.90
N CYS A 177 -18.16 16.55 2.81
CA CYS A 177 -19.15 15.48 2.84
C CYS A 177 -20.55 16.11 2.96
N ARG A 178 -21.15 16.49 1.83
CA ARG A 178 -22.55 16.89 1.80
C ARG A 178 -23.35 15.61 1.81
N ARG A 179 -24.00 15.36 2.94
CA ARG A 179 -25.10 14.41 3.07
C ARG A 179 -26.16 14.79 2.03
N ASP A 180 -26.31 13.99 0.98
CA ASP A 180 -27.42 14.21 0.05
C ASP A 180 -28.75 13.93 0.76
N ARG A 181 -29.76 14.71 0.37
CA ARG A 181 -31.10 14.79 0.99
C ARG A 181 -31.89 13.46 1.00
N LEU A 182 -31.34 12.39 0.44
CA LEU A 182 -32.00 11.08 0.29
C LEU A 182 -31.27 9.94 1.02
N GLY A 183 -30.25 10.22 1.83
CA GLY A 183 -29.62 9.20 2.69
C GLY A 183 -28.77 8.15 1.96
N GLY A 184 -28.51 8.30 0.67
CA GLY A 184 -27.52 7.51 -0.07
C GLY A 184 -26.19 8.25 -0.18
N PHE A 185 -25.08 7.59 0.16
CA PHE A 185 -23.73 8.09 -0.14
C PHE A 185 -23.33 7.64 -1.55
N ALA A 186 -23.26 8.59 -2.47
CA ALA A 186 -22.61 8.39 -3.76
C ALA A 186 -21.16 8.89 -3.66
N CYS A 187 -20.19 7.98 -3.65
CA CYS A 187 -18.84 8.31 -4.11
C CYS A 187 -18.94 8.55 -5.62
N GLY A 188 -19.25 9.79 -6.00
CA GLY A 188 -19.42 10.19 -7.39
C GLY A 188 -18.13 9.96 -8.16
N GLY A 189 -18.08 8.84 -8.90
CA GLY A 189 -17.10 8.59 -9.94
C GLY A 189 -17.09 9.76 -10.92
N GLY A 190 -15.88 10.25 -11.21
CA GLY A 190 -15.68 11.13 -12.35
C GLY A 190 -16.24 10.46 -13.60
N ARG A 191 -16.91 11.26 -14.43
CA ARG A 191 -17.46 10.86 -15.73
C ARG A 191 -16.41 10.07 -16.51
N GLY A 192 -16.86 8.99 -17.15
CA GLY A 192 -16.03 8.14 -17.98
C GLY A 192 -15.23 8.94 -19.00
N LEU A 193 -13.91 8.81 -18.91
CA LEU A 193 -13.01 8.90 -20.03
C LEU A 193 -12.39 7.50 -20.13
N GLY A 194 -12.44 6.93 -21.33
CA GLY A 194 -12.19 5.51 -21.58
C GLY A 194 -10.90 5.01 -20.94
N LEU A 195 -10.97 3.77 -20.45
CA LEU A 195 -9.81 2.94 -20.16
C LEU A 195 -9.10 2.57 -21.47
N ASP A 196 -8.58 3.57 -22.18
CA ASP A 196 -7.60 3.39 -23.23
C ASP A 196 -6.28 3.96 -22.68
N SER A 197 -5.68 3.24 -21.73
CA SER A 197 -4.23 3.33 -21.58
C SER A 197 -3.65 2.55 -22.76
N PRO A 198 -2.97 3.19 -23.73
CA PRO A 198 -2.20 2.43 -24.70
C PRO A 198 -1.21 1.62 -23.88
N GLY A 199 -1.31 0.29 -23.99
CA GLY A 199 -0.40 -0.62 -23.33
C GLY A 199 1.02 -0.16 -23.63
N ALA A 200 1.72 0.28 -22.58
CA ALA A 200 3.17 0.32 -22.61
C ALA A 200 3.60 -1.14 -22.73
N ALA A 201 3.66 -1.62 -23.97
CA ALA A 201 4.43 -2.79 -24.33
C ALA A 201 5.90 -2.41 -24.05
N GLY A 202 6.27 -2.51 -22.77
CA GLY A 202 7.65 -2.56 -22.35
C GLY A 202 8.28 -3.70 -23.13
N ARG A 203 9.28 -3.35 -23.94
CA ARG A 203 10.13 -4.31 -24.64
C ARG A 203 10.58 -5.34 -23.60
N GLY A 204 10.41 -6.63 -23.92
CA GLY A 204 10.83 -7.73 -23.06
C GLY A 204 12.28 -7.54 -22.63
N GLY A 205 12.45 -7.03 -21.41
CA GLY A 205 13.73 -6.96 -20.71
C GLY A 205 13.67 -7.98 -19.61
N VAL A 206 14.59 -8.92 -19.62
CA VAL A 206 14.80 -9.85 -18.51
C VAL A 206 15.30 -9.03 -17.33
N CYS A 207 14.69 -9.20 -16.16
CA CYS A 207 15.14 -8.50 -14.96
C CYS A 207 16.58 -8.92 -14.60
N PRO A 208 17.40 -7.99 -14.08
CA PRO A 208 18.72 -8.34 -13.57
C PRO A 208 18.57 -9.33 -12.41
N ALA A 209 19.55 -10.23 -12.27
CA ALA A 209 19.53 -11.27 -11.24
C ALA A 209 19.42 -10.67 -9.82
N PRO A 210 18.58 -11.24 -8.92
CA PRO A 210 18.42 -10.72 -7.57
C PRO A 210 19.73 -10.79 -6.77
N SER A 211 20.06 -9.72 -6.06
CA SER A 211 21.20 -9.68 -5.13
C SER A 211 20.81 -10.34 -3.80
N GLY A 212 21.77 -11.04 -3.18
CA GLY A 212 21.55 -11.80 -1.93
C GLY A 212 21.10 -11.00 -0.70
N ASP A 213 21.05 -9.67 -0.81
CA ASP A 213 20.61 -8.74 0.25
C ASP A 213 19.09 -8.46 0.25
N ASP A 214 18.33 -9.01 -0.71
CA ASP A 214 16.89 -8.79 -0.87
C ASP A 214 16.01 -9.65 0.08
N VAL A 215 16.56 -10.04 1.23
CA VAL A 215 15.88 -10.92 2.20
C VAL A 215 14.92 -10.10 3.05
N GLN A 216 13.71 -9.93 2.55
CA GLN A 216 12.58 -9.55 3.39
C GLN A 216 12.32 -10.64 4.45
N PRO A 217 11.96 -10.29 5.69
CA PRO A 217 11.54 -11.29 6.66
C PRO A 217 10.34 -12.04 6.10
N LEU A 218 10.50 -13.35 5.91
CA LEU A 218 9.41 -14.25 5.54
C LEU A 218 8.26 -14.06 6.55
N ALA A 219 7.02 -14.19 6.09
CA ALA A 219 5.78 -13.99 6.86
C ALA A 219 5.63 -14.84 8.17
N GLY A 220 6.67 -15.59 8.57
CA GLY A 220 6.78 -16.32 9.84
C GLY A 220 7.88 -15.84 10.80
N GLY A 221 8.58 -14.74 10.52
CA GLY A 221 9.59 -14.17 11.41
C GLY A 221 8.96 -13.36 12.54
N ALA A 222 8.92 -13.91 13.76
CA ALA A 222 8.33 -13.29 14.93
C ALA A 222 8.85 -11.86 15.19
N HIS A 223 8.03 -10.85 14.88
CA HIS A 223 8.04 -9.59 15.64
C HIS A 223 7.68 -9.95 17.08
N ARG A 224 8.70 -10.11 17.94
CA ARG A 224 8.51 -10.32 19.37
C ARG A 224 7.74 -9.13 19.94
N VAL A 225 6.44 -9.34 20.18
CA VAL A 225 5.64 -8.50 21.06
C VAL A 225 6.19 -8.73 22.46
N GLY A 226 7.05 -7.83 22.93
CA GLY A 226 7.51 -7.81 24.30
C GLY A 226 6.34 -7.43 25.20
N VAL A 227 5.67 -8.43 25.78
CA VAL A 227 4.80 -8.23 26.93
C VAL A 227 5.71 -8.09 28.14
N SER A 228 5.92 -6.87 28.62
CA SER A 228 6.50 -6.63 29.93
C SER A 228 5.51 -7.11 30.99
N GLY A 229 5.73 -8.30 31.55
CA GLY A 229 5.05 -8.73 32.76
C GLY A 229 5.61 -7.94 33.94
N GLY A 230 4.77 -7.09 34.54
CA GLY A 230 5.04 -6.51 35.85
C GLY A 230 4.82 -7.57 36.93
N GLY A 231 5.85 -7.81 37.74
CA GLY A 231 5.76 -8.39 39.08
C GLY A 231 5.87 -7.29 40.13
#